data_AF-A0A968J4N4-F1
#
_entry.id   AF-A0A968J4N4-F1
#
_cell.length_a   1.000
_cell.length_b   1.000
_cell.length_c   1.000
_cell.angle_alpha   90.00
_cell.angle_beta   90.00
_cell.angle_gamma   90.00
#
_symmetry.space_group_name_H-M   'P 1'
#
loop_
_entity.id
_entity.type
_entity.pdbx_description
1 polymer ?
#
loop_
_entity_poly.entity_id
_entity_poly.type
_entity_poly.pdbx_seq_one_letter_code
_entity_poly.pdbx_strand_id
1 'polypeptide(L)'
;MVDDKRLRQILLNLLSNALKFTEQGHVRLMVEWLGGTAEEVRLGFAVVDTGIGIAPEDMERIFLPFEQVNTHAAAAGTGLGLAIARQLVAMMGGELTATSVVGEGTRFAFVVDVPVAIAPGEGLPPAVVPRPPVVWQDLALPPAPELYRLHELVQRGRLPALQRYLGELLHRHPECQEFVEVLNPWLREFALEPLQTFVERALHRDGSSPFLF
;
A
#
# COMPACT_ATOMS: atom_id res chain seq x y z
N MET A 1 1.73 -9.51 -18.91
CA MET A 1 0.53 -9.65 -18.05
C MET A 1 0.75 -8.84 -16.78
N VAL A 2 -0.23 -8.04 -16.39
CA VAL A 2 -0.19 -7.23 -15.16
C VAL A 2 -0.23 -8.15 -13.95
N ASP A 3 0.70 -7.96 -13.02
CA ASP A 3 0.79 -8.70 -11.76
C ASP A 3 0.83 -7.71 -10.59
N ASP A 4 0.20 -8.06 -9.47
CA ASP A 4 -0.04 -7.18 -8.32
C ASP A 4 1.27 -6.64 -7.74
N LYS A 5 2.31 -7.49 -7.70
CA LYS A 5 3.65 -7.14 -7.22
C LYS A 5 4.31 -6.06 -8.07
N ARG A 6 4.15 -6.13 -9.40
CA ARG A 6 4.75 -5.17 -10.33
C ARG A 6 4.05 -3.83 -10.27
N LEU A 7 2.72 -3.83 -10.27
CA LEU A 7 1.93 -2.60 -10.12
C LEU A 7 2.23 -1.92 -8.79
N ARG A 8 2.28 -2.69 -7.69
CA ARG A 8 2.69 -2.18 -6.37
C ARG A 8 4.08 -1.57 -6.39
N GLN A 9 5.06 -2.21 -7.04
CA GLN A 9 6.42 -1.68 -7.14
C GLN A 9 6.47 -0.36 -7.93
N ILE A 10 5.73 -0.26 -9.04
CA ILE A 10 5.60 0.99 -9.80
C ILE A 10 5.06 2.09 -8.89
N LEU A 11 3.92 1.85 -8.24
CA LEU A 11 3.25 2.85 -7.40
C LEU A 11 4.12 3.26 -6.20
N LEU A 12 4.80 2.32 -5.55
CA LEU A 12 5.72 2.63 -4.46
C LEU A 12 6.90 3.50 -4.92
N ASN A 13 7.45 3.23 -6.10
CA ASN A 13 8.53 4.05 -6.65
C ASN A 13 8.06 5.49 -6.93
N LEU A 14 6.86 5.64 -7.52
CA LEU A 14 6.32 6.97 -7.84
C LEU A 14 5.92 7.74 -6.58
N LEU A 15 5.20 7.10 -5.64
CA LEU A 15 4.76 7.72 -4.39
C LEU A 15 5.94 8.06 -3.47
N SER A 16 6.95 7.19 -3.38
CA SER A 16 8.14 7.49 -2.60
C SER A 16 8.89 8.68 -3.15
N ASN A 17 8.96 8.84 -4.47
CA ASN A 17 9.55 10.04 -5.07
C ASN A 17 8.73 11.29 -4.77
N ALA A 18 7.41 11.23 -4.98
CA ALA A 18 6.51 12.34 -4.71
C ALA A 18 6.61 12.83 -3.24
N LEU A 19 6.59 11.91 -2.27
CA LEU A 19 6.75 12.23 -0.85
C LEU A 19 8.14 12.79 -0.52
N LYS A 20 9.18 12.24 -1.15
CA LYS A 20 10.57 12.67 -0.94
C LYS A 20 10.83 14.09 -1.42
N PHE A 21 10.18 14.51 -2.51
CA PHE A 21 10.41 15.81 -3.13
C PHE A 21 9.34 16.87 -2.80
N THR A 22 8.41 16.53 -1.90
CA THR A 22 7.35 17.42 -1.39
C THR A 22 7.51 17.58 0.12
N GLU A 23 8.29 18.58 0.55
CA GLU A 23 8.45 18.87 1.98
C GLU A 23 7.15 19.42 2.60
N GLN A 24 6.44 20.27 1.84
CA GLN A 24 5.16 20.85 2.23
C GLN A 24 4.21 20.82 1.04
N GLY A 25 2.94 20.48 1.27
CA GLY A 25 1.93 20.36 0.23
C GLY A 25 1.24 19.01 0.26
N HIS A 26 0.93 18.44 -0.91
CA HIS A 26 0.22 17.17 -0.98
C HIS A 26 0.69 16.28 -2.13
N VAL A 27 0.42 14.99 -1.96
CA VAL A 27 0.60 13.96 -2.98
C VAL A 27 -0.75 13.29 -3.20
N ARG A 28 -1.15 13.11 -4.47
CA ARG A 28 -2.42 12.49 -4.87
C ARG A 28 -2.16 11.33 -5.81
N LEU A 29 -2.68 10.15 -5.46
CA LEU A 29 -2.85 9.03 -6.38
C LEU A 29 -4.25 9.08 -6.99
N MET A 30 -4.31 9.04 -8.31
CA MET A 30 -5.55 8.99 -9.08
C MET A 30 -5.57 7.69 -9.88
N VAL A 31 -6.74 7.04 -9.89
CA VAL A 31 -7.01 5.86 -10.71
C VAL A 31 -8.30 6.12 -11.48
N GLU A 32 -8.23 6.01 -12.80
CA GLU A 32 -9.35 6.28 -13.71
C GLU A 32 -9.62 5.07 -14.58
N TRP A 33 -10.90 4.71 -14.73
CA TRP A 33 -11.32 3.71 -15.69
C TRP A 33 -11.48 4.34 -17.06
N LEU A 34 -10.67 3.89 -18.02
CA LEU A 34 -10.63 4.43 -19.39
C LEU A 34 -11.40 3.57 -20.40
N GLY A 35 -12.22 2.63 -19.91
CA GLY A 35 -12.94 1.66 -20.72
C GLY A 35 -12.37 0.25 -20.61
N GLY A 36 -12.90 -0.68 -21.41
CA GLY A 36 -12.50 -2.08 -21.38
C GLY A 36 -13.54 -3.01 -21.99
N THR A 37 -13.21 -4.29 -22.01
CA THR A 37 -14.08 -5.41 -22.36
C THR A 37 -14.48 -6.17 -21.10
N ALA A 38 -15.25 -7.26 -21.25
CA ALA A 38 -15.57 -8.16 -20.15
C ALA A 38 -14.34 -8.92 -19.60
N GLU A 39 -13.25 -8.99 -20.37
CA GLU A 39 -12.05 -9.77 -20.04
C GLU A 39 -10.86 -8.89 -19.66
N GLU A 40 -10.81 -7.63 -20.11
CA GLU A 40 -9.71 -6.70 -19.83
C GLU A 40 -10.24 -5.27 -19.61
N VAL A 41 -9.76 -4.61 -18.56
CA VAL A 41 -10.05 -3.19 -18.27
C VAL A 41 -8.82 -2.34 -18.46
N ARG A 42 -9.00 -1.18 -19.09
CA ARG A 42 -7.97 -0.17 -19.25
C ARG A 42 -8.03 0.82 -18.10
N LEU A 43 -6.95 0.89 -17.32
CA LEU A 43 -6.84 1.76 -16.16
C LEU A 43 -5.75 2.80 -16.36
N GLY A 44 -6.09 4.06 -16.13
CA GLY A 44 -5.16 5.17 -16.04
C GLY A 44 -4.75 5.43 -14.60
N PHE A 45 -3.45 5.50 -14.34
CA PHE A 45 -2.89 5.85 -13.04
C PHE A 45 -2.15 7.18 -13.15
N ALA A 46 -2.31 8.05 -12.15
CA ALA A 46 -1.51 9.26 -12.03
C ALA A 46 -1.10 9.52 -10.58
N VAL A 47 0.17 9.86 -10.37
CA VAL A 47 0.69 10.38 -9.10
C VAL A 47 1.05 11.84 -9.32
N VAL A 48 0.40 12.73 -8.59
CA VAL A 48 0.60 14.18 -8.65
C VAL A 48 1.12 14.67 -7.32
N ASP A 49 2.19 15.44 -7.33
CA ASP A 49 2.75 16.12 -6.18
C ASP A 49 2.83 17.63 -6.40
N THR A 50 2.96 18.37 -5.30
CA THR A 50 3.20 19.82 -5.30
C THR A 50 4.62 20.16 -4.83
N GLY A 51 5.57 19.28 -5.14
CA GLY A 51 6.95 19.39 -4.68
C GLY A 51 7.77 20.39 -5.49
N ILE A 52 9.10 20.24 -5.42
CA ILE A 52 10.05 21.15 -6.07
C ILE A 52 9.97 21.18 -7.60
N GLY A 53 9.30 20.20 -8.23
CA GLY A 53 9.26 20.03 -9.67
C GLY A 53 10.61 19.60 -10.28
N ILE A 54 10.64 19.50 -11.60
CA ILE A 54 11.77 19.00 -12.40
C ILE A 54 12.00 19.98 -13.54
N ALA A 55 13.26 20.38 -13.75
CA ALA A 55 13.62 21.29 -14.83
C ALA A 55 13.42 20.61 -16.20
N PRO A 56 12.97 21.35 -17.25
CA PRO A 56 12.73 20.79 -18.57
C PRO A 56 13.92 20.02 -19.16
N GLU A 57 15.14 20.51 -18.96
CA GLU A 57 16.41 19.91 -19.41
C GLU A 57 16.69 18.54 -18.79
N ASP A 58 16.07 18.23 -17.66
CA ASP A 58 16.29 16.98 -16.93
C ASP A 58 15.16 15.97 -17.10
N MET A 59 14.07 16.34 -17.77
CA MET A 59 12.88 15.51 -17.93
C MET A 59 13.15 14.17 -18.63
N GLU A 60 14.13 14.13 -19.53
CA GLU A 60 14.54 12.87 -20.16
C GLU A 60 15.49 12.06 -19.27
N ARG A 61 16.30 12.76 -18.46
CA ARG A 61 17.36 12.17 -17.63
C ARG A 61 16.83 11.49 -16.38
N ILE A 62 15.69 11.93 -15.82
CA ILE A 62 15.08 11.32 -14.63
C ILE A 62 14.72 9.83 -14.79
N PHE A 63 14.62 9.34 -16.04
CA PHE A 63 14.32 7.94 -16.33
C PHE A 63 15.58 7.10 -16.59
N LEU A 64 16.76 7.71 -16.65
CA LEU A 64 18.02 7.00 -16.83
C LEU A 64 18.45 6.37 -15.50
N PRO A 65 18.94 5.11 -15.50
CA PRO A 65 19.45 4.48 -14.29
C PRO A 65 20.60 5.28 -13.69
N PHE A 66 20.61 5.41 -12.35
CA PHE A 66 21.66 6.07 -11.57
C PHE A 66 21.81 7.59 -11.77
N GLU A 67 21.00 8.20 -12.63
CA GLU A 67 20.97 9.66 -12.76
C GLU A 67 20.22 10.29 -11.57
N GLN A 68 20.81 11.34 -11.02
CA GLN A 68 20.21 12.16 -9.97
C GLN A 68 20.33 13.61 -10.36
N VAL A 69 19.17 14.26 -10.42
CA VAL A 69 19.06 15.62 -10.95
C VAL A 69 19.24 16.69 -9.87
N ASN A 70 18.90 16.35 -8.62
CA ASN A 70 19.03 17.23 -7.47
C ASN A 70 20.03 16.62 -6.48
N THR A 71 21.21 17.22 -6.39
CA THR A 71 22.34 16.78 -5.52
C THR A 71 22.23 17.28 -4.08
N HIS A 72 21.08 17.83 -3.68
CA HIS A 72 20.84 18.16 -2.27
C HIS A 72 20.96 16.89 -1.42
N ALA A 73 21.97 16.85 -0.56
CA ALA A 73 22.39 15.68 0.22
C ALA A 73 21.29 15.06 1.10
N ALA A 74 20.20 15.78 1.37
CA ALA A 74 19.03 15.29 2.10
C ALA A 74 18.16 14.31 1.28
N ALA A 75 18.31 14.28 -0.05
CA ALA A 75 17.50 13.50 -0.97
C ALA A 75 18.31 12.37 -1.64
N ALA A 76 19.20 11.69 -0.91
CA ALA A 76 19.93 10.55 -1.43
C ALA A 76 18.97 9.39 -1.78
N GLY A 77 19.00 8.91 -3.02
CA GLY A 77 18.34 7.69 -3.47
C GLY A 77 19.22 6.99 -4.51
N THR A 78 18.90 5.78 -4.94
CA THR A 78 19.75 5.04 -5.88
C THR A 78 19.66 5.53 -7.34
N GLY A 79 18.73 6.44 -7.65
CA GLY A 79 18.43 6.86 -9.03
C GLY A 79 17.78 5.75 -9.87
N LEU A 80 17.34 4.64 -9.25
CA LEU A 80 16.78 3.49 -9.98
C LEU A 80 15.24 3.47 -10.01
N GLY A 81 14.57 4.17 -9.08
CA GLY A 81 13.12 4.03 -8.88
C GLY A 81 12.29 4.34 -10.14
N LEU A 82 12.57 5.45 -10.82
CA LEU A 82 11.87 5.84 -12.04
C LEU A 82 12.23 4.96 -13.24
N ALA A 83 13.50 4.58 -13.38
CA ALA A 83 13.95 3.65 -14.43
C ALA A 83 13.23 2.29 -14.31
N ILE A 84 13.15 1.74 -13.08
CA ILE A 84 12.42 0.50 -12.78
C ILE A 84 10.92 0.68 -13.07
N ALA A 85 10.32 1.78 -12.65
CA ALA A 85 8.90 2.04 -12.90
C ALA A 85 8.60 2.09 -14.40
N ARG A 86 9.42 2.80 -15.19
CA ARG A 86 9.27 2.87 -16.66
C ARG A 86 9.40 1.50 -17.31
N GLN A 87 10.39 0.69 -16.91
CA GLN A 87 10.57 -0.65 -17.44
C GLN A 87 9.39 -1.57 -17.10
N LEU A 88 8.89 -1.52 -15.86
CA LEU A 88 7.76 -2.33 -15.43
C LEU A 88 6.48 -1.96 -16.20
N VAL A 89 6.21 -0.66 -16.38
CA VAL A 89 5.09 -0.17 -17.18
C VAL A 89 5.19 -0.62 -18.65
N ALA A 90 6.38 -0.51 -19.25
CA ALA A 90 6.61 -1.00 -20.61
C ALA A 90 6.39 -2.51 -20.75
N MET A 91 6.81 -3.31 -19.76
CA MET A 91 6.53 -4.76 -19.73
C MET A 91 5.03 -5.09 -19.56
N MET A 92 4.24 -4.13 -19.10
CA MET A 92 2.77 -4.22 -18.99
C MET A 92 2.07 -3.68 -20.25
N GLY A 93 2.82 -3.30 -21.30
CA GLY A 93 2.26 -2.75 -22.54
C GLY A 93 1.83 -1.29 -22.43
N GLY A 94 2.17 -0.62 -21.33
CA GLY A 94 1.88 0.79 -21.10
C GLY A 94 3.07 1.70 -21.39
N GLU A 95 2.82 3.01 -21.27
CA GLU A 95 3.85 4.05 -21.31
C GLU A 95 3.80 4.90 -20.04
N LEU A 96 4.96 5.14 -19.42
CA LEU A 96 5.08 6.04 -18.27
C LEU A 96 5.49 7.42 -18.74
N THR A 97 4.64 8.40 -18.50
CA THR A 97 4.82 9.81 -18.86
C THR A 97 5.04 10.66 -17.62
N ALA A 98 5.73 11.79 -17.78
CA ALA A 98 5.93 12.79 -16.73
C ALA A 98 5.68 14.20 -17.27
N THR A 99 5.01 15.03 -16.48
CA THR A 99 4.85 16.47 -16.72
C THR A 99 5.15 17.19 -15.41
N SER A 100 6.02 18.19 -15.43
CA SER A 100 6.46 18.90 -14.23
C SER A 100 6.68 20.37 -14.51
N VAL A 101 6.49 21.19 -13.49
CA VAL A 101 6.86 22.61 -13.49
C VAL A 101 7.64 22.89 -12.21
N VAL A 102 8.81 23.51 -12.35
CA VAL A 102 9.68 23.85 -11.21
C VAL A 102 8.92 24.74 -10.22
N GLY A 103 8.84 24.30 -8.97
CA GLY A 103 8.12 24.97 -7.88
C GLY A 103 6.61 24.70 -7.81
N GLU A 104 6.01 24.04 -8.81
CA GLU A 104 4.58 23.67 -8.77
C GLU A 104 4.36 22.17 -8.56
N GLY A 105 5.37 21.34 -8.86
CA GLY A 105 5.37 19.91 -8.61
C GLY A 105 5.36 19.06 -9.88
N THR A 106 5.13 17.76 -9.71
CA THR A 106 5.24 16.77 -10.79
C THR A 106 4.02 15.87 -10.89
N ARG A 107 3.66 15.51 -12.12
CA ARG A 107 2.67 14.48 -12.44
C ARG A 107 3.32 13.36 -13.24
N PHE A 108 3.34 12.17 -12.66
CA PHE A 108 3.67 10.92 -13.36
C PHE A 108 2.40 10.18 -13.71
N ALA A 109 2.26 9.71 -14.95
CA ALA A 109 1.06 9.00 -15.38
C ALA A 109 1.36 7.83 -16.32
N PHE A 110 0.60 6.75 -16.16
CA PHE A 110 0.70 5.59 -17.04
C PHE A 110 -0.66 4.92 -17.21
N VAL A 111 -0.82 4.20 -18.32
CA VAL A 111 -2.02 3.42 -18.63
C VAL A 111 -1.63 1.96 -18.79
N VAL A 112 -2.40 1.06 -18.21
CA VAL A 112 -2.21 -0.39 -18.34
C VAL A 112 -3.54 -1.10 -18.56
N ASP A 113 -3.48 -2.17 -19.34
CA ASP A 113 -4.58 -3.10 -19.54
C ASP A 113 -4.48 -4.22 -18.49
N VAL A 114 -5.51 -4.39 -17.68
CA VAL A 114 -5.55 -5.34 -16.56
C VAL A 114 -6.63 -6.37 -16.84
N PRO A 115 -6.34 -7.68 -16.75
CA PRO A 115 -7.37 -8.70 -16.92
C PRO A 115 -8.43 -8.56 -15.83
N VAL A 116 -9.69 -8.60 -16.24
CA VAL A 116 -10.83 -8.70 -15.33
C VAL A 116 -10.79 -10.10 -14.74
N ALA A 117 -10.45 -10.19 -13.46
CA ALA A 117 -10.66 -11.43 -12.72
C ALA A 117 -12.17 -11.62 -12.55
N ILE A 118 -12.78 -12.38 -13.46
CA ILE A 118 -14.11 -12.93 -13.23
C ILE A 118 -13.92 -14.05 -12.20
N ALA A 119 -14.00 -13.71 -10.91
CA ALA A 119 -14.17 -14.73 -9.89
C ALA A 119 -15.45 -15.51 -10.25
N PRO A 120 -15.41 -16.84 -10.46
CA PRO A 120 -16.62 -17.59 -10.75
C PRO A 120 -17.56 -17.46 -9.54
N GLY A 121 -18.60 -16.63 -9.66
CA GLY A 121 -19.63 -16.50 -8.63
C GLY A 121 -19.51 -15.35 -7.63
N GLU A 122 -18.57 -14.40 -7.78
CA GLU A 122 -18.65 -13.14 -7.06
C GLU A 122 -19.22 -12.08 -8.01
N GLY A 123 -20.48 -11.67 -7.77
CA GLY A 123 -20.98 -10.41 -8.29
C GLY A 123 -20.09 -9.25 -7.83
N LEU A 124 -20.42 -8.01 -8.22
CA LEU A 124 -19.83 -6.80 -7.63
C LEU A 124 -19.50 -7.05 -6.15
N PRO A 125 -18.27 -6.74 -5.66
CA PRO A 125 -17.95 -6.92 -4.26
C PRO A 125 -19.11 -6.32 -3.48
N PRO A 126 -19.84 -7.11 -2.68
CA PRO A 126 -21.08 -6.64 -2.13
C PRO A 126 -20.73 -5.40 -1.32
N ALA A 127 -21.31 -4.27 -1.74
CA ALA A 127 -20.99 -2.93 -1.27
C ALA A 127 -20.75 -3.00 0.23
N VAL A 128 -19.48 -2.82 0.66
CA VAL A 128 -18.99 -2.93 2.05
C VAL A 128 -20.09 -3.48 2.95
N VAL A 129 -20.39 -4.78 2.85
CA VAL A 129 -21.41 -5.35 3.72
C VAL A 129 -20.76 -5.26 5.09
N PRO A 130 -21.31 -4.51 6.06
CA PRO A 130 -20.84 -4.65 7.41
C PRO A 130 -21.06 -6.12 7.76
N ARG A 131 -19.98 -6.91 7.76
CA ARG A 131 -20.00 -8.29 8.26
C ARG A 131 -20.60 -8.17 9.68
N PRO A 132 -21.60 -8.99 10.03
CA PRO A 132 -22.29 -8.87 11.31
C PRO A 132 -21.26 -8.70 12.42
N PRO A 133 -21.52 -7.83 13.42
CA PRO A 133 -20.58 -7.60 14.50
C PRO A 133 -20.21 -8.98 15.05
N VAL A 134 -18.96 -9.39 14.85
CA VAL A 134 -18.41 -10.50 15.63
C VAL A 134 -18.70 -10.10 17.06
N VAL A 135 -19.51 -10.91 17.75
CA VAL A 135 -19.86 -10.64 19.12
C VAL A 135 -18.56 -10.79 19.90
N TRP A 136 -17.88 -9.66 20.10
CA TRP A 136 -16.54 -9.57 20.68
C TRP A 136 -16.42 -10.23 22.06
N GLN A 137 -17.55 -10.58 22.68
CA GLN A 137 -17.66 -11.15 24.02
C GLN A 137 -17.30 -12.64 24.09
N ASP A 138 -17.34 -13.37 22.96
CA ASP A 138 -17.06 -14.83 22.92
C ASP A 138 -15.77 -15.19 22.15
N LEU A 139 -15.08 -14.19 21.61
CA LEU A 139 -13.87 -14.39 20.82
C LEU A 139 -12.73 -14.92 21.69
N ALA A 140 -12.16 -16.07 21.32
CA ALA A 140 -10.95 -16.63 21.91
C ALA A 140 -9.75 -15.73 21.56
N LEU A 141 -9.22 -15.04 22.57
CA LEU A 141 -8.08 -14.15 22.42
C LEU A 141 -6.77 -14.94 22.54
N PRO A 142 -5.72 -14.54 21.81
CA PRO A 142 -4.38 -15.01 22.08
C PRO A 142 -3.97 -14.69 23.52
N PRO A 143 -3.11 -15.50 24.15
CA PRO A 143 -2.62 -15.19 25.50
C PRO A 143 -1.86 -13.86 25.52
N ALA A 144 -1.90 -13.15 26.65
CA ALA A 144 -1.32 -11.81 26.80
C ALA A 144 0.09 -11.61 26.16
N PRO A 145 1.09 -12.51 26.31
CA PRO A 145 2.39 -12.35 25.65
C PRO A 145 2.32 -12.25 24.12
N GLU A 146 1.39 -12.98 23.51
CA GLU A 146 1.15 -12.97 22.07
C GLU A 146 0.44 -11.68 21.64
N LEU A 147 -0.51 -11.19 22.46
CA LEU A 147 -1.17 -9.91 22.21
C LEU A 147 -0.21 -8.72 22.30
N TYR A 148 0.71 -8.69 23.27
CA TYR A 148 1.71 -7.62 23.36
C TYR A 148 2.64 -7.60 22.15
N ARG A 149 3.08 -8.79 21.71
CA ARG A 149 3.94 -8.93 20.55
C ARG A 149 3.21 -8.58 19.24
N LEU A 150 1.92 -8.93 19.15
CA LEU A 150 1.06 -8.50 18.06
C LEU A 150 0.94 -6.97 18.03
N HIS A 151 0.67 -6.35 19.18
CA HIS A 151 0.59 -4.89 19.31
C HIS A 151 1.89 -4.20 18.89
N GLU A 152 3.05 -4.70 19.33
CA GLU A 152 4.36 -4.17 18.93
C GLU A 152 4.58 -4.26 17.40
N LEU A 153 4.21 -5.39 16.78
CA LEU A 153 4.36 -5.59 15.34
C LEU A 153 3.44 -4.67 14.53
N VAL A 154 2.22 -4.45 15.02
CA VAL A 154 1.24 -3.55 14.40
C VAL A 154 1.71 -2.09 14.53
N GLN A 155 2.21 -1.66 15.70
CA GLN A 155 2.76 -0.32 15.91
C GLN A 155 3.99 -0.05 15.04
N ARG A 156 4.82 -1.06 14.78
CA ARG A 156 5.99 -0.96 13.89
C ARG A 156 5.63 -1.00 12.39
N GLY A 157 4.37 -1.23 12.03
CA GLY A 157 3.88 -1.20 10.64
C GLY A 157 4.49 -2.26 9.70
N ARG A 158 5.10 -3.32 10.24
CA ARG A 158 5.80 -4.34 9.42
C ARG A 158 4.86 -5.47 9.01
N LEU A 159 4.02 -5.22 8.01
CA LEU A 159 2.98 -6.17 7.55
C LEU A 159 3.48 -7.58 7.16
N PRO A 160 4.63 -7.76 6.47
CA PRO A 160 5.14 -9.11 6.18
C PRO A 160 5.55 -9.87 7.45
N ALA A 161 6.10 -9.16 8.44
CA ALA A 161 6.44 -9.77 9.73
C ALA A 161 5.18 -10.12 10.53
N LEU A 162 4.15 -9.27 10.43
CA LEU A 162 2.85 -9.47 11.05
C LEU A 162 2.10 -10.69 10.48
N GLN A 163 2.03 -10.82 9.16
CA GLN A 163 1.39 -11.97 8.51
C GLN A 163 2.09 -13.28 8.85
N ARG A 164 3.43 -13.29 8.85
CA ARG A 164 4.22 -14.46 9.26
C ARG A 164 3.94 -14.82 10.73
N TYR A 165 3.92 -13.82 11.59
CA TYR A 165 3.67 -14.02 13.02
C TYR A 165 2.26 -14.54 13.30
N LEU A 166 1.24 -14.06 12.59
CA LEU A 166 -0.14 -14.58 12.72
C LEU A 166 -0.25 -16.05 12.28
N GLY A 167 0.51 -16.47 11.27
CA GLY A 167 0.62 -17.89 10.90
C GLY A 167 1.27 -18.74 12.00
N GLU A 168 2.36 -18.25 12.59
CA GLU A 168 3.04 -18.90 13.74
C GLU A 168 2.15 -18.93 15.00
N LEU A 169 1.29 -17.92 15.18
CA LEU A 169 0.32 -17.84 16.26
C LEU A 169 -0.78 -18.89 16.08
N LEU A 170 -1.38 -19.00 14.90
CA LEU A 170 -2.42 -20.01 14.64
C LEU A 170 -1.90 -21.45 14.73
N HIS A 171 -0.63 -21.68 14.40
CA HIS A 171 -0.02 -22.99 14.58
C HIS A 171 0.09 -23.39 16.06
N ARG A 172 0.35 -22.43 16.95
CA ARG A 172 0.48 -22.64 18.40
C ARG A 172 -0.84 -22.56 19.15
N HIS A 173 -1.77 -21.75 18.64
CA HIS A 173 -3.07 -21.45 19.22
C HIS A 173 -4.17 -21.53 18.15
N PRO A 174 -4.56 -22.74 17.71
CA PRO A 174 -5.61 -22.93 16.71
C PRO A 174 -6.97 -22.33 17.13
N GLU A 175 -7.24 -22.25 18.43
CA GLU A 175 -8.42 -21.63 19.03
C GLU A 175 -8.57 -20.14 18.67
N CYS A 176 -7.47 -19.46 18.31
CA CYS A 176 -7.46 -18.04 17.93
C CYS A 176 -7.81 -17.81 16.45
N GLN A 177 -8.28 -18.83 15.72
CA GLN A 177 -8.61 -18.71 14.29
C GLN A 177 -9.58 -17.55 14.01
N GLU A 178 -10.68 -17.48 14.74
CA GLU A 178 -11.67 -16.42 14.56
C GLU A 178 -11.08 -15.03 14.83
N PHE A 179 -10.17 -14.91 15.80
CA PHE A 179 -9.48 -13.65 16.09
C PHE A 179 -8.62 -13.20 14.90
N VAL A 180 -7.85 -14.11 14.29
CA VAL A 180 -7.04 -13.77 13.11
C VAL A 180 -7.89 -13.50 11.87
N GLU A 181 -9.02 -14.20 11.72
CA GLU A 181 -9.97 -13.95 10.64
C GLU A 181 -10.58 -12.55 10.67
N VAL A 182 -10.76 -11.97 11.86
CA VAL A 182 -11.16 -10.57 12.03
C VAL A 182 -10.08 -9.60 11.56
N LEU A 183 -8.80 -9.93 11.75
CA LEU A 183 -7.68 -9.08 11.32
C LEU A 183 -7.48 -9.09 9.81
N ASN A 184 -7.77 -10.22 9.16
CA ASN A 184 -7.43 -10.48 7.76
C ASN A 184 -7.90 -9.41 6.76
N PRO A 185 -9.12 -8.84 6.85
CA PRO A 185 -9.55 -7.76 5.96
C PRO A 185 -8.63 -6.53 6.07
N TRP A 186 -8.35 -6.06 7.28
CA TRP A 186 -7.47 -4.90 7.50
C TRP A 186 -6.03 -5.17 7.08
N LEU A 187 -5.55 -6.41 7.24
CA LEU A 187 -4.25 -6.83 6.75
C LEU A 187 -4.16 -6.86 5.22
N ARG A 188 -5.24 -7.24 4.53
CA ARG A 188 -5.32 -7.25 3.06
C ARG A 188 -5.42 -5.83 2.49
N GLU A 189 -6.14 -4.95 3.18
CA GLU A 189 -6.39 -3.56 2.77
C GLU A 189 -5.34 -2.57 3.29
N PHE A 190 -4.33 -3.04 4.03
CA PHE A 190 -3.29 -2.19 4.64
C PHE A 190 -3.86 -1.13 5.61
N ALA A 191 -5.03 -1.41 6.21
CA ALA A 191 -5.73 -0.50 7.12
C ALA A 191 -5.17 -0.61 8.54
N LEU A 192 -4.14 0.18 8.86
CA LEU A 192 -3.41 0.10 10.13
C LEU A 192 -4.16 0.68 11.34
N GLU A 193 -4.90 1.78 11.18
CA GLU A 193 -5.67 2.39 12.29
C GLU A 193 -6.74 1.46 12.91
N PRO A 194 -7.65 0.84 12.12
CA PRO A 194 -8.64 -0.06 12.70
C PRO A 194 -7.99 -1.31 13.30
N LEU A 195 -6.89 -1.78 12.70
CA LEU A 195 -6.08 -2.89 13.20
C LEU A 195 -5.44 -2.57 14.56
N GLN A 196 -4.84 -1.38 14.72
CA GLN A 196 -4.27 -0.89 15.98
C GLN A 196 -5.34 -0.80 17.07
N THR A 197 -6.43 -0.10 16.76
CA THR A 197 -7.56 0.08 17.68
C THR A 197 -8.12 -1.25 18.17
N PHE A 198 -8.20 -2.23 17.27
CA PHE A 198 -8.72 -3.55 17.60
C PHE A 198 -7.78 -4.34 18.52
N VAL A 199 -6.48 -4.37 18.22
CA VAL A 199 -5.48 -5.07 19.06
C VAL A 199 -5.35 -4.42 20.44
N GLU A 200 -5.45 -3.09 20.54
CA GLU A 200 -5.48 -2.37 21.81
C GLU A 200 -6.71 -2.74 22.65
N ARG A 201 -7.90 -2.82 22.04
CA ARG A 201 -9.11 -3.28 22.74
C ARG A 201 -9.00 -4.72 23.23
N ALA A 202 -8.32 -5.60 22.47
CA ALA A 202 -8.08 -6.98 22.88
C ALA A 202 -7.18 -7.06 24.13
N LEU A 203 -6.12 -6.23 24.20
CA LEU A 203 -5.26 -6.12 25.38
C LEU A 203 -6.04 -5.69 26.64
N HIS A 204 -6.97 -4.75 26.49
CA HIS A 204 -7.78 -4.26 27.62
C HIS A 204 -8.83 -5.28 28.12
N ARG A 205 -9.29 -6.22 27.29
CA ARG A 205 -10.26 -7.27 27.67
C ARG A 205 -9.62 -8.42 28.46
N ASP A 206 -8.35 -8.74 28.21
CA ASP A 206 -7.61 -9.80 28.92
C ASP A 206 -7.11 -9.35 30.32
N GLY A 207 -7.61 -8.21 30.82
CA GLY A 207 -7.34 -7.72 32.19
C GLY A 207 -5.90 -7.32 32.48
N SER A 208 -5.03 -7.29 31.45
CA SER A 208 -3.62 -6.96 31.59
C SER A 208 -3.34 -5.57 31.04
N SER A 209 -3.61 -4.54 31.85
CA SER A 209 -3.19 -3.16 31.57
C SER A 209 -1.79 -2.94 32.14
N PRO A 210 -0.75 -2.67 31.33
CA PRO A 210 0.33 -1.80 31.76
C PRO A 210 -0.03 -0.38 31.28
N PHE A 211 0.28 0.65 32.07
CA PHE A 211 0.04 2.07 31.74
C PHE A 211 -1.38 2.60 32.04
N LEU A 212 -1.68 2.66 33.33
CA LEU A 212 -2.04 3.95 33.91
C LEU A 212 -0.74 4.77 34.05
N PHE A 213 -0.84 6.04 33.65
CA PHE A 213 0.19 7.10 33.52
C PHE A 213 0.94 7.16 32.19
#